data_AF-A0A9Q3X8E8-F1
#
_entry.id   AF-A0A9Q3X8E8-F1
#
_cell.length_a   1.000
_cell.length_b   1.000
_cell.length_c   1.000
_cell.angle_alpha   90.00
_cell.angle_beta   90.00
_cell.angle_gamma   90.00
#
_symmetry.space_group_name_H-M   'P 1'
#
loop_
_entity.id
_entity.type
_entity.pdbx_description
1 polymer ?
#
loop_
_entity_poly.entity_id
_entity_poly.type
_entity_poly.pdbx_seq_one_letter_code
_entity_poly.pdbx_strand_id
1 'polypeptide(L)'
;MSLRKGCIRALGLCCFSPLVFAADVPGSQDLPAVSRQVDAQIVDYRPAEEKERIYPMGAIRRISGQLRYEGQATARGQATAITYELPAEHTSSAAFTATREALQAQGAQLLFWCQARDCGESSLWANEVFGNAKLVGADGQQEYLLLRLAAPQDNSLVALYGITRGNRRAYLHVEQLDANAPLGNLLPTSATLLRELKSTGELDLPALGGEPDDTWLTLISRGLNLDTTLRVSLTGPAAEAWRLALIDKGVRAARLETGTDETKGLHLHLIR
;
A
#
# COMPACT_ATOMS: atom_id res chain seq x y z
N MET A 1 -78.01 -24.38 -30.98
CA MET A 1 -77.05 -23.67 -31.85
C MET A 1 -76.87 -22.24 -31.36
N SER A 2 -75.69 -21.89 -30.86
CA SER A 2 -74.97 -20.62 -31.06
C SER A 2 -74.03 -20.37 -29.87
N LEU A 3 -72.76 -20.74 -30.06
CA LEU A 3 -71.64 -20.35 -29.20
C LEU A 3 -71.26 -18.89 -29.49
N ARG A 4 -71.03 -18.06 -28.45
CA ARG A 4 -70.17 -16.87 -28.56
C ARG A 4 -69.29 -16.68 -27.32
N LYS A 5 -68.08 -17.24 -27.45
CA LYS A 5 -66.74 -16.67 -27.18
C LYS A 5 -66.59 -15.69 -26.00
N GLY A 6 -65.94 -16.18 -24.94
CA GLY A 6 -65.38 -15.34 -23.88
C GLY A 6 -64.13 -14.58 -24.34
N CYS A 7 -64.04 -13.30 -23.95
CA CYS A 7 -62.84 -12.49 -24.08
C CYS A 7 -62.02 -12.62 -22.78
N ILE A 8 -60.95 -13.43 -22.82
CA ILE A 8 -59.92 -13.43 -21.79
C ILE A 8 -59.01 -12.22 -22.07
N ARG A 9 -59.05 -11.21 -21.20
CA ARG A 9 -58.05 -10.13 -21.19
C ARG A 9 -56.80 -10.63 -20.47
N ALA A 10 -55.79 -11.04 -21.22
CA ALA A 10 -54.46 -11.29 -20.69
C ALA A 10 -53.75 -9.95 -20.45
N LEU A 11 -53.66 -9.53 -19.20
CA LEU A 11 -52.85 -8.38 -18.80
C LEU A 11 -51.39 -8.84 -18.75
N GLY A 12 -50.62 -8.52 -19.78
CA GLY A 12 -49.19 -8.84 -19.85
C GLY A 12 -48.42 -8.04 -18.81
N LEU A 13 -47.98 -8.71 -17.74
CA LEU A 13 -47.08 -8.15 -16.74
C LEU A 13 -45.65 -8.15 -17.33
N CYS A 14 -45.25 -7.05 -17.97
CA CYS A 14 -43.86 -6.84 -18.37
C CYS A 14 -43.01 -6.64 -17.11
N CYS A 15 -42.36 -7.70 -16.64
CA CYS A 15 -41.27 -7.61 -15.69
C CYS A 15 -40.09 -6.91 -16.37
N PHE A 16 -40.04 -5.59 -16.30
CA PHE A 16 -38.80 -4.83 -16.52
C PHE A 16 -37.86 -5.18 -15.38
N SER A 17 -36.98 -6.17 -15.58
CA SER A 17 -35.82 -6.37 -14.73
C SER A 17 -34.95 -5.13 -14.87
N PRO A 18 -34.73 -4.31 -13.82
CA PRO A 18 -33.72 -3.29 -13.91
C PRO A 18 -32.38 -4.00 -14.09
N LEU A 19 -31.70 -3.71 -15.20
CA LEU A 19 -30.26 -3.92 -15.28
C LEU A 19 -29.67 -3.03 -14.19
N VAL A 20 -29.44 -3.59 -13.00
CA VAL A 20 -28.71 -2.92 -11.93
C VAL A 20 -27.26 -2.91 -12.40
N PHE A 21 -26.89 -1.86 -13.14
CA PHE A 21 -25.51 -1.47 -13.24
C PHE A 21 -25.06 -1.18 -11.81
N ALA A 22 -24.13 -1.99 -11.31
CA ALA A 22 -23.49 -1.69 -10.04
C ALA A 22 -22.74 -0.37 -10.24
N ALA A 23 -23.33 0.69 -9.69
CA ALA A 23 -22.85 2.05 -9.82
C ALA A 23 -22.08 2.42 -8.55
N ASP A 24 -21.11 3.31 -8.71
CA ASP A 24 -20.40 3.92 -7.59
C ASP A 24 -21.38 4.51 -6.57
N VAL A 25 -20.93 4.57 -5.30
CA VAL A 25 -21.63 5.34 -4.27
C VAL A 25 -21.92 6.75 -4.80
N PRO A 26 -23.17 7.23 -4.77
CA PRO A 26 -23.51 8.56 -5.28
C PRO A 26 -22.68 9.67 -4.63
N GLY A 27 -22.15 10.59 -5.45
CA GLY A 27 -21.31 11.70 -4.98
C GLY A 27 -19.87 11.32 -4.62
N SER A 28 -19.47 10.07 -4.88
CA SER A 28 -18.07 9.67 -4.74
C SER A 28 -17.21 10.11 -5.93
N GLN A 29 -15.91 10.27 -5.67
CA GLN A 29 -14.91 10.64 -6.64
C GLN A 29 -13.57 10.00 -6.27
N ASP A 30 -12.74 9.71 -7.27
CA ASP A 30 -11.40 9.17 -7.06
C ASP A 30 -10.44 10.20 -6.44
N LEU A 31 -9.35 9.70 -5.85
CA LEU A 31 -8.23 10.54 -5.42
C LEU A 31 -7.40 10.96 -6.64
N PRO A 32 -7.02 12.24 -6.79
CA PRO A 32 -6.23 12.69 -7.94
C PRO A 32 -4.90 11.95 -8.13
N ALA A 33 -4.26 11.54 -7.03
CA ALA A 33 -2.96 10.84 -7.06
C ALA A 33 -3.09 9.34 -7.40
N VAL A 34 -4.29 8.76 -7.37
CA VAL A 34 -4.52 7.32 -7.50
C VAL A 34 -5.46 7.02 -8.65
N SER A 35 -4.90 6.46 -9.72
CA SER A 35 -5.67 5.94 -10.84
C SER A 35 -6.50 4.73 -10.41
N ARG A 36 -7.81 4.80 -10.63
CA ARG A 36 -8.71 3.69 -10.42
C ARG A 36 -8.37 2.53 -11.36
N GLN A 37 -8.44 1.30 -10.85
CA GLN A 37 -8.36 0.09 -11.67
C GLN A 37 -9.55 -0.01 -12.62
N VAL A 38 -9.33 -0.57 -13.81
CA VAL A 38 -10.39 -0.77 -14.82
C VAL A 38 -11.52 -1.60 -14.21
N ASP A 39 -12.75 -1.15 -14.43
CA ASP A 39 -14.01 -1.74 -13.97
C ASP A 39 -14.17 -1.89 -12.44
N ALA A 40 -13.28 -1.30 -11.65
CA ALA A 40 -13.45 -1.21 -10.21
C ALA A 40 -14.55 -0.21 -9.83
N GLN A 41 -15.27 -0.50 -8.76
CA GLN A 41 -16.42 0.29 -8.31
C GLN A 41 -16.20 0.83 -6.91
N ILE A 42 -16.54 2.10 -6.69
CA ILE A 42 -16.51 2.68 -5.34
C ILE A 42 -17.70 2.13 -4.55
N VAL A 43 -17.41 1.31 -3.54
CA VAL A 43 -18.40 0.66 -2.65
C VAL A 43 -18.38 1.20 -1.22
N ASP A 44 -17.44 2.08 -0.92
CA ASP A 44 -17.39 2.89 0.30
C ASP A 44 -16.67 4.20 -0.04
N TYR A 45 -17.24 5.34 0.33
CA TYR A 45 -16.64 6.65 0.12
C TYR A 45 -16.80 7.48 1.40
N ARG A 46 -15.68 8.03 1.88
CA ARG A 46 -15.64 8.95 3.01
C ARG A 46 -14.98 10.24 2.50
N PRO A 47 -15.77 11.32 2.30
CA PRO A 47 -15.22 12.57 1.82
C PRO A 47 -14.21 13.16 2.79
N ALA A 48 -13.47 14.17 2.33
CA ALA A 48 -12.49 14.88 3.14
C ALA A 48 -13.10 15.36 4.47
N GLU A 49 -12.57 14.84 5.57
CA GLU A 49 -12.91 15.25 6.92
C GLU A 49 -11.63 15.49 7.72
N GLU A 50 -11.62 16.54 8.53
CA GLU A 50 -10.48 16.82 9.39
C GLU A 50 -10.47 15.85 10.56
N LYS A 51 -9.45 14.98 10.59
CA LYS A 51 -9.28 14.00 11.67
C LYS A 51 -7.81 13.74 11.95
N GLU A 52 -7.56 13.22 13.14
CA GLU A 52 -6.26 12.65 13.48
C GLU A 52 -6.22 11.19 13.05
N ARG A 53 -5.15 10.81 12.36
CA ARG A 53 -4.92 9.45 11.89
C ARG A 53 -3.62 8.91 12.45
N ILE A 54 -3.68 7.64 12.83
CA ILE A 54 -2.54 6.85 13.25
C ILE A 54 -2.43 5.70 12.27
N TYR A 55 -1.33 5.66 11.53
CA TYR A 55 -1.01 4.62 10.56
C TYR A 55 0.06 3.70 11.16
N PRO A 56 -0.28 2.44 11.50
CA PRO A 56 0.68 1.50 12.05
C PRO A 56 1.82 1.19 11.05
N MET A 57 3.05 1.17 11.55
CA MET A 57 4.26 0.82 10.80
C MET A 57 4.89 -0.44 11.39
N GLY A 58 4.11 -1.52 11.42
CA GLY A 58 4.50 -2.81 11.96
C GLY A 58 3.34 -3.79 11.92
N ALA A 59 3.61 -5.06 12.19
CA ALA A 59 2.57 -6.07 12.35
C ALA A 59 1.63 -5.66 13.51
N ILE A 60 0.32 -5.73 13.28
CA ILE A 60 -0.66 -5.39 14.31
C ILE A 60 -1.17 -6.65 15.02
N ARG A 61 -1.36 -6.54 16.33
CA ARG A 61 -1.93 -7.60 17.16
C ARG A 61 -2.73 -7.02 18.31
N ARG A 62 -3.68 -7.78 18.85
CA ARG A 62 -4.38 -7.40 20.07
C ARG A 62 -3.68 -8.01 21.28
N ILE A 63 -3.28 -7.17 22.23
CA ILE A 63 -2.75 -7.61 23.52
C ILE A 63 -3.55 -6.92 24.62
N SER A 64 -4.14 -7.70 25.51
CA SER A 64 -4.93 -7.19 26.65
C SER A 64 -6.02 -6.18 26.23
N GLY A 65 -6.68 -6.45 25.11
CA GLY A 65 -7.75 -5.59 24.57
C GLY A 65 -7.27 -4.41 23.74
N GLN A 66 -5.97 -4.09 23.73
CA GLN A 66 -5.42 -2.94 23.02
C GLN A 66 -4.67 -3.35 21.74
N LEU A 67 -4.73 -2.48 20.73
CA LEU A 67 -3.99 -2.64 19.47
C LEU A 67 -2.50 -2.34 19.71
N ARG A 68 -1.62 -3.26 19.33
CA ARG A 68 -0.16 -3.15 19.49
C ARG A 68 0.56 -3.31 18.15
N TYR A 69 1.53 -2.44 17.92
CA TYR A 69 2.44 -2.41 16.78
C TYR A 69 3.76 -1.72 17.19
N GLU A 70 4.81 -1.87 16.37
CA GLU A 70 6.17 -1.45 16.71
C GLU A 70 6.45 0.04 16.44
N GLY A 71 5.80 0.61 15.43
CA GLY A 71 5.90 2.02 15.07
C GLY A 71 4.60 2.55 14.49
N GLN A 72 4.52 3.87 14.31
CA GLN A 72 3.37 4.53 13.71
C GLN A 72 3.78 5.85 13.05
N ALA A 73 3.02 6.27 12.04
CA ALA A 73 2.96 7.65 11.60
C ALA A 73 1.66 8.27 12.14
N THR A 74 1.75 9.43 12.79
CA THR A 74 0.59 10.17 13.29
C THR A 74 0.54 11.52 12.62
N ALA A 75 -0.63 11.86 12.09
CA ALA A 75 -0.85 13.15 11.46
C ALA A 75 -2.31 13.57 11.58
N ARG A 76 -2.53 14.88 11.61
CA ARG A 76 -3.85 15.50 11.61
C ARG A 76 -4.03 16.32 10.34
N GLY A 77 -5.21 16.26 9.75
CA GLY A 77 -5.49 16.98 8.52
C GLY A 77 -6.72 16.43 7.82
N GLN A 78 -6.88 16.79 6.55
CA GLN A 78 -8.01 16.35 5.74
C GLN A 78 -7.78 14.93 5.26
N ALA A 79 -8.64 14.00 5.63
CA ALA A 79 -8.56 12.61 5.19
C ALA A 79 -9.76 12.22 4.34
N THR A 80 -9.47 11.69 3.15
CA THR A 80 -10.44 11.10 2.23
C THR A 80 -10.16 9.62 2.12
N ALA A 81 -11.19 8.78 2.23
CA ALA A 81 -11.03 7.32 2.13
C ALA A 81 -11.99 6.72 1.10
N ILE A 82 -11.47 5.84 0.25
CA ILE A 82 -12.20 5.19 -0.82
C ILE A 82 -11.97 3.70 -0.73
N THR A 83 -13.04 2.90 -0.86
CA THR A 83 -12.93 1.45 -0.99
C THR A 83 -13.49 1.04 -2.33
N TYR A 84 -12.62 0.46 -3.15
CA TYR A 84 -12.95 -0.12 -4.43
C TYR A 84 -13.26 -1.61 -4.26
N GLU A 85 -14.36 -2.07 -4.84
CA GLU A 85 -14.55 -3.47 -5.17
C GLU A 85 -13.98 -3.72 -6.57
N LEU A 86 -13.14 -4.74 -6.68
CA LEU A 86 -12.50 -5.14 -7.93
C LEU A 86 -13.40 -6.13 -8.68
N PRO A 87 -13.37 -6.12 -10.03
CA PRO A 87 -14.09 -7.12 -10.81
C PRO A 87 -13.52 -8.52 -10.54
N ALA A 88 -14.33 -9.57 -10.75
CA ALA A 88 -14.03 -10.93 -10.29
C ALA A 88 -12.78 -11.55 -10.94
N GLU A 89 -12.40 -11.06 -12.11
CA GLU A 89 -11.21 -11.41 -12.88
C GLU A 89 -9.92 -10.78 -12.32
N HIS A 90 -10.02 -9.77 -11.46
CA HIS A 90 -8.88 -9.06 -10.89
C HIS A 90 -8.62 -9.48 -9.44
N THR A 91 -7.34 -9.53 -9.06
CA THR A 91 -6.93 -9.85 -7.68
C THR A 91 -6.61 -8.58 -6.92
N SER A 92 -6.80 -8.60 -5.59
CA SER A 92 -6.38 -7.48 -4.73
C SER A 92 -4.88 -7.21 -4.83
N SER A 93 -4.07 -8.26 -4.99
CA SER A 93 -2.60 -8.15 -5.10
C SER A 93 -2.15 -7.45 -6.38
N ALA A 94 -2.79 -7.76 -7.52
CA ALA A 94 -2.48 -7.11 -8.79
C ALA A 94 -2.85 -5.62 -8.76
N ALA A 95 -4.05 -5.29 -8.25
CA ALA A 95 -4.50 -3.92 -8.06
C ALA A 95 -3.58 -3.14 -7.11
N PHE A 96 -3.22 -3.74 -5.98
CA PHE A 96 -2.29 -3.16 -5.00
C PHE A 96 -0.92 -2.87 -5.62
N THR A 97 -0.36 -3.84 -6.36
CA THR A 97 0.94 -3.71 -7.03
C THR A 97 0.93 -2.58 -8.05
N ALA A 98 -0.08 -2.54 -8.92
CA ALA A 98 -0.22 -1.48 -9.93
C ALA A 98 -0.34 -0.09 -9.30
N THR A 99 -1.14 0.05 -8.23
CA THR A 99 -1.29 1.32 -7.51
C THR A 99 0.00 1.73 -6.78
N ARG A 100 0.69 0.79 -6.12
CA ARG A 100 2.00 1.05 -5.49
C ARG A 100 3.00 1.56 -6.52
N GLU A 101 3.16 0.86 -7.65
CA GLU A 101 4.13 1.21 -8.68
C GLU A 101 3.82 2.56 -9.33
N ALA A 102 2.54 2.86 -9.57
CA ALA A 102 2.12 4.16 -10.09
C ALA A 102 2.45 5.32 -9.12
N LEU A 103 2.33 5.11 -7.80
CA LEU A 103 2.70 6.11 -6.80
C LEU A 103 4.22 6.25 -6.67
N GLN A 104 4.97 5.15 -6.68
CA GLN A 104 6.44 5.18 -6.66
C GLN A 104 7.03 5.83 -7.92
N ALA A 105 6.45 5.59 -9.09
CA ALA A 105 6.85 6.25 -10.34
C ALA A 105 6.67 7.79 -10.28
N GLN A 106 5.77 8.27 -9.42
CA GLN A 106 5.59 9.70 -9.12
C GLN A 106 6.52 10.19 -7.99
N GLY A 107 7.43 9.35 -7.50
CA GLY A 107 8.41 9.67 -6.47
C GLY A 107 7.90 9.50 -5.03
N ALA A 108 6.74 8.85 -4.82
CA ALA A 108 6.25 8.61 -3.47
C ALA A 108 7.21 7.69 -2.68
N GLN A 109 7.55 8.10 -1.46
CA GLN A 109 8.44 7.37 -0.56
C GLN A 109 7.65 6.29 0.19
N LEU A 110 8.13 5.05 0.17
CA LEU A 110 7.58 3.98 1.00
C LEU A 110 7.99 4.19 2.45
N LEU A 111 7.02 4.15 3.37
CA LEU A 111 7.26 4.24 4.81
C LEU A 111 7.07 2.87 5.47
N PHE A 112 6.05 2.12 5.06
CA PHE A 112 5.83 0.77 5.58
C PHE A 112 5.15 -0.11 4.55
N TRP A 113 5.60 -1.36 4.43
CA TRP A 113 4.98 -2.38 3.58
C TRP A 113 4.99 -3.76 4.26
N CYS A 114 3.81 -4.35 4.39
CA CYS A 114 3.64 -5.76 4.78
C CYS A 114 2.71 -6.49 3.81
N GLN A 115 2.84 -7.82 3.78
CA GLN A 115 2.02 -8.71 2.97
C GLN A 115 1.68 -9.97 3.75
N ALA A 116 0.49 -10.50 3.48
CA ALA A 116 -0.03 -11.70 4.10
C ALA A 116 0.02 -11.59 5.65
N ARG A 117 0.52 -12.64 6.30
CA ARG A 117 0.54 -12.73 7.77
C ARG A 117 1.56 -11.80 8.43
N ASP A 118 2.49 -11.24 7.67
CA ASP A 118 3.45 -10.25 8.19
C ASP A 118 2.74 -8.96 8.63
N CYS A 119 1.52 -8.72 8.16
CA CYS A 119 0.68 -7.62 8.59
C CYS A 119 -0.02 -7.84 9.94
N GLY A 120 -0.12 -9.09 10.41
CA GLY A 120 -0.99 -9.47 11.53
C GLY A 120 -2.43 -9.76 11.10
N GLU A 121 -3.39 -9.56 11.99
CA GLU A 121 -4.80 -9.92 11.76
C GLU A 121 -5.52 -8.89 10.88
N SER A 122 -6.08 -9.32 9.75
CA SER A 122 -6.84 -8.47 8.82
C SER A 122 -8.09 -7.85 9.46
N SER A 123 -8.69 -8.55 10.43
CA SER A 123 -9.85 -8.04 11.18
C SER A 123 -9.50 -6.80 12.00
N LEU A 124 -8.27 -6.68 12.51
CA LEU A 124 -7.81 -5.50 13.23
C LEU A 124 -7.55 -4.33 12.28
N TRP A 125 -6.97 -4.59 11.10
CA TRP A 125 -6.78 -3.56 10.07
C TRP A 125 -8.14 -2.99 9.63
N ALA A 126 -9.06 -3.88 9.29
CA ALA A 126 -10.39 -3.52 8.83
C ALA A 126 -11.15 -2.69 9.87
N ASN A 127 -11.18 -3.13 11.14
CA ASN A 127 -12.06 -2.53 12.14
C ASN A 127 -11.41 -1.40 12.94
N GLU A 128 -10.14 -1.54 13.33
CA GLU A 128 -9.47 -0.60 14.25
C GLU A 128 -8.67 0.47 13.49
N VAL A 129 -8.14 0.16 12.31
CA VAL A 129 -7.33 1.12 11.52
C VAL A 129 -8.23 1.87 10.53
N PHE A 130 -8.98 1.14 9.70
CA PHE A 130 -9.80 1.73 8.63
C PHE A 130 -11.28 1.90 8.99
N GLY A 131 -11.77 1.19 10.00
CA GLY A 131 -13.19 1.22 10.39
C GLY A 131 -14.13 0.78 9.27
N ASN A 132 -13.73 -0.16 8.40
CA ASN A 132 -14.53 -0.68 7.30
C ASN A 132 -14.55 -2.22 7.31
N ALA A 133 -15.66 -2.80 7.77
CA ALA A 133 -15.84 -4.25 7.86
C ALA A 133 -15.81 -4.98 6.49
N LYS A 134 -15.96 -4.27 5.36
CA LYS A 134 -15.76 -4.87 4.03
C LYS A 134 -14.33 -5.36 3.84
N LEU A 135 -13.38 -4.80 4.59
CA LEU A 135 -11.96 -5.14 4.52
C LEU A 135 -11.56 -6.36 5.35
N VAL A 136 -12.52 -7.04 6.00
CA VAL A 136 -12.25 -8.30 6.72
C VAL A 136 -12.16 -9.45 5.72
N GLY A 137 -10.98 -10.07 5.62
CA GLY A 137 -10.71 -11.18 4.71
C GLY A 137 -9.77 -12.22 5.30
N ALA A 138 -9.05 -12.94 4.44
CA ALA A 138 -8.05 -13.90 4.89
C ALA A 138 -6.71 -13.20 5.14
N ASP A 139 -6.10 -13.44 6.31
CA ASP A 139 -4.81 -12.81 6.65
C ASP A 139 -3.71 -13.13 5.65
N GLY A 140 -3.78 -14.29 4.98
CA GLY A 140 -2.86 -14.69 3.92
C GLY A 140 -3.12 -14.04 2.56
N GLN A 141 -4.12 -13.17 2.44
CA GLN A 141 -4.55 -12.51 1.20
C GLN A 141 -4.72 -10.99 1.40
N GLN A 142 -3.99 -10.43 2.36
CA GLN A 142 -3.96 -9.00 2.65
C GLN A 142 -2.61 -8.39 2.28
N GLU A 143 -2.61 -7.11 1.96
CA GLU A 143 -1.41 -6.29 1.77
C GLU A 143 -1.68 -4.88 2.31
N TYR A 144 -0.69 -4.29 2.98
CA TYR A 144 -0.79 -2.93 3.48
C TYR A 144 0.48 -2.15 3.12
N LEU A 145 0.29 -0.93 2.63
CA LEU A 145 1.35 0.00 2.31
C LEU A 145 1.01 1.40 2.83
N LEU A 146 2.01 2.05 3.41
CA LEU A 146 1.97 3.47 3.76
C LEU A 146 3.04 4.19 2.95
N LEU A 147 2.63 5.23 2.22
CA LEU A 147 3.52 6.10 1.47
C LEU A 147 3.42 7.56 1.94
N ARG A 148 4.49 8.30 1.73
CA ARG A 148 4.50 9.77 1.68
C ARG A 148 4.58 10.18 0.21
N LEU A 149 3.69 11.06 -0.24
CA LEU A 149 3.75 11.55 -1.63
C LEU A 149 5.00 12.42 -1.86
N ALA A 150 5.39 12.58 -3.13
CA ALA A 150 6.48 13.49 -3.51
C ALA A 150 6.01 14.96 -3.50
N ALA A 151 6.97 15.88 -3.52
CA ALA A 151 6.67 17.30 -3.75
C ALA A 151 5.91 17.47 -5.08
N PRO A 152 4.89 18.35 -5.14
CA PRO A 152 4.50 19.36 -4.15
C PRO A 152 3.51 18.87 -3.08
N GLN A 153 3.18 17.57 -3.03
CA GLN A 153 2.24 16.97 -2.06
C GLN A 153 2.99 16.22 -0.96
N ASP A 154 4.23 16.58 -0.65
CA ASP A 154 5.07 15.89 0.33
C ASP A 154 4.61 16.06 1.77
N ASN A 155 3.52 16.78 2.01
CA ASN A 155 2.81 16.79 3.29
C ASN A 155 1.58 15.86 3.33
N SER A 156 1.47 14.94 2.38
CA SER A 156 0.38 13.98 2.29
C SER A 156 0.86 12.54 2.50
N LEU A 157 0.07 11.79 3.26
CA LEU A 157 0.23 10.33 3.43
C LEU A 157 -0.84 9.58 2.66
N VAL A 158 -0.46 8.46 2.04
CA VAL A 158 -1.40 7.53 1.39
C VAL A 158 -1.26 6.16 2.01
N ALA A 159 -2.36 5.66 2.57
CA ALA A 159 -2.49 4.30 3.07
C ALA A 159 -3.26 3.45 2.04
N LEU A 160 -2.64 2.39 1.58
CA LEU A 160 -3.18 1.42 0.62
C LEU A 160 -3.39 0.08 1.32
N TYR A 161 -4.58 -0.50 1.21
CA TYR A 161 -4.87 -1.82 1.77
C TYR A 161 -5.60 -2.70 0.76
N GLY A 162 -4.94 -3.77 0.32
CA GLY A 162 -5.51 -4.78 -0.56
C GLY A 162 -5.99 -5.98 0.25
N ILE A 163 -7.18 -6.51 -0.05
CA ILE A 163 -7.70 -7.70 0.63
C ILE A 163 -8.60 -8.53 -0.28
N THR A 164 -8.45 -9.85 -0.22
CA THR A 164 -9.44 -10.80 -0.76
C THR A 164 -10.20 -11.48 0.37
N ARG A 165 -11.54 -11.38 0.33
CA ARG A 165 -12.43 -11.97 1.32
C ARG A 165 -12.63 -13.47 1.08
N GLY A 166 -13.13 -14.18 2.09
CA GLY A 166 -13.45 -15.61 1.98
C GLY A 166 -14.49 -15.96 0.91
N ASN A 167 -15.30 -14.99 0.48
CA ASN A 167 -16.25 -15.14 -0.64
C ASN A 167 -15.66 -14.77 -2.01
N ARG A 168 -14.33 -14.62 -2.11
CA ARG A 168 -13.57 -14.25 -3.30
C ARG A 168 -13.76 -12.82 -3.82
N ARG A 169 -14.54 -11.98 -3.13
CA ARG A 169 -14.59 -10.54 -3.45
C ARG A 169 -13.27 -9.89 -3.05
N ALA A 170 -12.66 -9.18 -3.98
CA ALA A 170 -11.40 -8.48 -3.77
C ALA A 170 -11.64 -6.98 -3.65
N TYR A 171 -10.93 -6.34 -2.73
CA TYR A 171 -11.04 -4.91 -2.47
C TYR A 171 -9.68 -4.24 -2.46
N LEU A 172 -9.68 -2.99 -2.88
CA LEU A 172 -8.58 -2.06 -2.69
C LEU A 172 -9.11 -0.86 -1.91
N HIS A 173 -8.55 -0.62 -0.73
CA HIS A 173 -8.83 0.56 0.06
C HIS A 173 -7.69 1.55 -0.08
N VAL A 174 -8.03 2.82 -0.27
CA VAL A 174 -7.09 3.93 -0.37
C VAL A 174 -7.57 5.03 0.57
N GLU A 175 -6.72 5.44 1.51
CA GLU A 175 -6.95 6.63 2.33
C GLU A 175 -5.80 7.61 2.11
N GLN A 176 -6.11 8.83 1.69
CA GLN A 176 -5.16 9.94 1.64
C GLN A 176 -5.44 10.89 2.80
N LEU A 177 -4.40 11.27 3.52
CA LEU A 177 -4.42 12.33 4.53
C LEU A 177 -3.48 13.46 4.10
N ASP A 178 -4.05 14.64 3.87
CA ASP A 178 -3.30 15.87 3.66
C ASP A 178 -3.09 16.55 5.02
N ALA A 179 -1.86 16.48 5.54
CA ALA A 179 -1.58 16.96 6.89
C ALA A 179 -1.62 18.49 6.98
N ASN A 180 -2.13 19.01 8.10
CA ASN A 180 -2.21 20.45 8.37
C ASN A 180 -0.92 21.03 8.99
N ALA A 181 0.03 20.16 9.33
CA ALA A 181 1.36 20.49 9.83
C ALA A 181 2.42 19.60 9.16
N PRO A 182 3.71 20.03 9.12
CA PRO A 182 4.78 19.21 8.55
C PRO A 182 4.86 17.82 9.19
N LEU A 183 4.87 16.77 8.35
CA LEU A 183 4.96 15.36 8.78
C LEU A 183 6.26 14.99 9.53
N GLY A 184 7.28 15.85 9.47
CA GLY A 184 8.61 15.57 10.03
C GLY A 184 9.40 14.55 9.23
N ASN A 185 10.36 13.90 9.90
CA ASN A 185 11.22 12.89 9.29
C ASN A 185 10.62 11.49 9.48
N LEU A 186 9.80 11.07 8.52
CA LEU A 186 9.27 9.71 8.44
C LEU A 186 10.23 8.84 7.61
N LEU A 187 10.72 7.76 8.20
CA LEU A 187 11.66 6.84 7.58
C LEU A 187 11.01 5.47 7.34
N PRO A 188 11.42 4.74 6.28
CA PRO A 188 11.01 3.37 6.08
C PRO A 188 11.50 2.45 7.21
N THR A 189 10.82 1.32 7.39
CA THR A 189 11.35 0.23 8.22
C THR A 189 12.39 -0.60 7.45
N SER A 190 13.32 -1.23 8.16
CA SER A 190 14.28 -2.18 7.55
C SER A 190 13.62 -3.29 6.74
N ALA A 191 12.48 -3.81 7.22
CA ALA A 191 11.72 -4.84 6.51
C ALA A 191 11.06 -4.29 5.24
N THR A 192 10.66 -3.02 5.23
CA THR A 192 10.13 -2.34 4.04
C THR A 192 11.21 -2.18 2.97
N LEU A 193 12.40 -1.69 3.34
CA LEU A 193 13.54 -1.58 2.41
C LEU A 193 13.91 -2.93 1.80
N LEU A 194 13.97 -4.00 2.62
CA LEU A 194 14.23 -5.34 2.13
C LEU A 194 13.14 -5.82 1.17
N ARG A 195 11.86 -5.58 1.49
CA ARG A 195 10.74 -6.04 0.68
C ARG A 195 10.70 -5.33 -0.67
N GLU A 196 10.94 -4.02 -0.68
CA GLU A 196 11.08 -3.23 -1.90
C GLU A 196 12.17 -3.81 -2.80
N LEU A 197 13.39 -3.95 -2.26
CA LEU A 197 14.53 -4.55 -2.97
C LEU A 197 14.21 -5.94 -3.54
N LYS A 198 13.51 -6.79 -2.79
CA LYS A 198 13.11 -8.13 -3.26
C LYS A 198 12.02 -8.11 -4.33
N SER A 199 11.15 -7.11 -4.30
CA SER A 199 10.01 -7.00 -5.21
C SER A 199 10.40 -6.43 -6.56
N THR A 200 11.24 -5.40 -6.57
CA THR A 200 11.65 -4.67 -7.80
C THR A 200 12.99 -5.18 -8.33
N GLY A 201 13.82 -5.76 -7.45
CA GLY A 201 15.22 -6.07 -7.74
C GLY A 201 16.17 -4.92 -7.42
N GLU A 202 15.65 -3.75 -7.04
CA GLU A 202 16.41 -2.53 -6.84
C GLU A 202 15.84 -1.66 -5.71
N LEU A 203 16.69 -0.81 -5.13
CA LEU A 203 16.31 0.16 -4.11
C LEU A 203 17.03 1.48 -4.38
N ASP A 204 16.25 2.50 -4.75
CA ASP A 204 16.73 3.85 -5.06
C ASP A 204 16.59 4.79 -3.88
N LEU A 205 17.72 5.34 -3.42
CA LEU A 205 17.78 6.30 -2.31
C LEU A 205 18.49 7.58 -2.79
N PRO A 206 17.82 8.39 -3.65
CA PRO A 206 18.45 9.53 -4.32
C PRO A 206 18.90 10.65 -3.36
N ALA A 207 18.36 10.69 -2.14
CA ALA A 207 18.79 11.63 -1.10
C ALA A 207 20.11 11.24 -0.42
N LEU A 208 20.60 10.01 -0.63
CA LEU A 208 21.79 9.46 0.03
C LEU A 208 23.02 9.48 -0.88
N GLY A 209 23.38 10.66 -1.40
CA GLY A 209 24.56 10.82 -2.26
C GLY A 209 25.88 11.09 -1.51
N GLY A 210 25.82 11.35 -0.21
CA GLY A 210 26.98 11.66 0.63
C GLY A 210 27.46 10.49 1.48
N GLU A 211 28.29 10.82 2.48
CA GLU A 211 28.76 9.88 3.49
C GLU A 211 27.59 9.18 4.22
N PRO A 212 27.78 7.92 4.67
CA PRO A 212 26.73 7.16 5.35
C PRO A 212 26.24 7.83 6.64
N ASP A 213 24.97 8.24 6.65
CA ASP A 213 24.25 8.59 7.88
C ASP A 213 23.98 7.33 8.72
N ASP A 214 24.17 7.41 10.05
CA ASP A 214 24.03 6.25 10.95
C ASP A 214 22.61 5.68 10.98
N THR A 215 21.59 6.53 10.79
CA THR A 215 20.18 6.11 10.80
C THR A 215 19.89 5.24 9.58
N TRP A 216 20.20 5.73 8.38
CA TRP A 216 20.03 4.99 7.13
C TRP A 216 20.93 3.76 7.05
N LEU A 217 22.17 3.88 7.52
CA LEU A 217 23.10 2.77 7.61
C LEU A 217 22.54 1.65 8.52
N THR A 218 21.93 2.00 9.64
CA THR A 218 21.26 1.03 10.52
C THR A 218 20.04 0.40 9.86
N LEU A 219 19.23 1.18 9.14
CA LEU A 219 18.04 0.67 8.45
C LEU A 219 18.41 -0.35 7.35
N ILE A 220 19.37 0.01 6.49
CA ILE A 220 19.82 -0.82 5.37
C ILE A 220 20.54 -2.07 5.88
N SER A 221 21.47 -1.93 6.84
CA SER A 221 22.20 -3.09 7.40
C SER A 221 21.27 -4.12 8.05
N ARG A 222 20.30 -3.66 8.85
CA ARG A 222 19.27 -4.54 9.42
C ARG A 222 18.41 -5.18 8.33
N GLY A 223 18.01 -4.42 7.31
CA GLY A 223 17.24 -4.93 6.16
C GLY A 223 17.98 -6.06 5.44
N LEU A 224 19.24 -5.86 5.10
CA LEU A 224 20.08 -6.88 4.46
C LEU A 224 20.35 -8.09 5.37
N ASN A 225 20.33 -7.92 6.69
CA ASN A 225 20.53 -9.02 7.64
C ASN A 225 19.24 -9.80 7.96
N LEU A 226 18.06 -9.28 7.60
CA LEU A 226 16.81 -10.05 7.65
C LEU A 226 16.79 -11.20 6.63
N ASP A 227 17.51 -11.08 5.51
CA ASP A 227 17.68 -12.14 4.52
C ASP A 227 19.16 -12.27 4.12
N THR A 228 19.89 -13.14 4.81
CA THR A 228 21.33 -13.27 4.63
C THR A 228 21.76 -13.95 3.33
N THR A 229 20.81 -14.40 2.51
CA THR A 229 21.08 -15.06 1.23
C THR A 229 21.25 -14.07 0.09
N LEU A 230 20.75 -12.84 0.25
CA LEU A 230 20.82 -11.82 -0.79
C LEU A 230 22.24 -11.28 -0.95
N ARG A 231 22.65 -11.10 -2.21
CA ARG A 231 23.83 -10.35 -2.62
C ARG A 231 23.36 -9.07 -3.31
N VAL A 232 24.00 -7.95 -3.00
CA VAL A 232 23.66 -6.64 -3.55
C VAL A 232 24.90 -5.95 -4.05
N SER A 233 24.73 -5.21 -5.14
CA SER A 233 25.75 -4.27 -5.62
C SER A 233 25.26 -2.85 -5.34
N LEU A 234 26.18 -2.03 -4.85
CA LEU A 234 25.97 -0.64 -4.49
C LEU A 234 26.52 0.25 -5.60
N THR A 235 25.74 1.22 -6.06
CA THR A 235 26.17 2.26 -7.00
C THR A 235 25.83 3.64 -6.46
N GLY A 236 26.51 4.66 -6.98
CA GLY A 236 26.35 6.05 -6.57
C GLY A 236 27.65 6.72 -6.09
N PRO A 237 27.60 8.02 -5.77
CA PRO A 237 28.81 8.84 -5.57
C PRO A 237 29.70 8.38 -4.41
N ALA A 238 29.11 7.77 -3.38
CA ALA A 238 29.79 7.30 -2.17
C ALA A 238 29.67 5.77 -1.98
N ALA A 239 29.49 4.99 -3.05
CA ALA A 239 29.15 3.57 -2.96
C ALA A 239 30.14 2.73 -2.13
N GLU A 240 31.45 2.97 -2.28
CA GLU A 240 32.47 2.23 -1.50
C GLU A 240 32.45 2.63 -0.01
N ALA A 241 32.21 3.91 0.30
CA ALA A 241 32.04 4.35 1.69
C ALA A 241 30.84 3.67 2.35
N TRP A 242 29.71 3.60 1.64
CA TRP A 242 28.52 2.85 2.07
C TRP A 242 28.80 1.36 2.24
N ARG A 243 29.50 0.73 1.30
CA ARG A 243 29.86 -0.69 1.38
C ARG A 243 30.71 -0.98 2.62
N LEU A 244 31.76 -0.19 2.86
CA LEU A 244 32.62 -0.36 4.03
C LEU A 244 31.85 -0.15 5.34
N ALA A 245 31.00 0.88 5.41
CA ALA A 245 30.17 1.14 6.58
C ALA A 245 29.15 0.02 6.85
N LEU A 246 28.56 -0.57 5.81
CA LEU A 246 27.66 -1.72 5.96
C LEU A 246 28.39 -2.97 6.47
N ILE A 247 29.64 -3.18 6.04
CA ILE A 247 30.49 -4.26 6.54
C ILE A 247 30.78 -4.06 8.04
N ASP A 248 31.13 -2.83 8.44
CA ASP A 248 31.36 -2.49 9.85
C ASP A 248 30.10 -2.70 10.71
N LYS A 249 28.91 -2.46 10.15
CA LYS A 249 27.62 -2.77 10.79
C LYS A 249 27.21 -4.25 10.68
N GLY A 250 28.10 -5.14 10.25
CA GLY A 250 27.91 -6.58 10.31
C GLY A 250 27.26 -7.23 9.08
N VAL A 251 27.11 -6.52 7.96
CA VAL A 251 26.72 -7.16 6.69
C VAL A 251 27.96 -7.86 6.11
N ARG A 252 27.84 -9.15 5.76
CA ARG A 252 29.01 -9.92 5.28
C ARG A 252 29.58 -9.33 3.99
N ALA A 253 30.88 -9.04 3.97
CA ALA A 253 31.57 -8.44 2.82
C ALA A 253 31.38 -9.22 1.50
N ALA A 254 31.32 -10.55 1.54
CA ALA A 254 31.08 -11.40 0.36
C ALA A 254 29.69 -11.21 -0.29
N ARG A 255 28.79 -10.48 0.37
CA ARG A 255 27.44 -10.16 -0.13
C ARG A 255 27.35 -8.80 -0.80
N LEU A 256 28.41 -8.00 -0.71
CA LEU A 256 28.42 -6.60 -1.11
C LEU A 256 29.49 -6.35 -2.17
N GLU A 257 29.05 -5.84 -3.30
CA GLU A 257 29.90 -5.38 -4.39
C GLU A 257 29.61 -3.90 -4.68
N THR A 258 30.50 -3.23 -5.38
CA THR A 258 30.27 -1.88 -5.91
C THR A 258 30.21 -1.94 -7.43
N GLY A 259 29.19 -1.32 -8.02
CA GLY A 259 29.12 -1.10 -9.46
C GLY A 259 29.67 0.28 -9.85
N THR A 260 29.65 0.57 -11.15
CA THR A 260 30.16 1.84 -11.72
C THR A 260 29.06 2.76 -12.24
N ASP A 261 27.79 2.40 -12.07
CA ASP A 261 26.69 3.18 -12.62
C ASP A 261 26.55 4.54 -11.93
N GLU A 262 26.36 5.58 -12.73
CA GLU A 262 26.13 6.94 -12.24
C GLU A 262 24.68 7.11 -11.80
N THR A 263 24.48 7.27 -10.49
CA THR A 263 23.16 7.52 -9.88
C THR A 263 23.23 8.79 -9.02
N LYS A 264 22.07 9.42 -8.76
CA LYS A 264 22.01 10.66 -7.97
C LYS A 264 22.34 10.47 -6.48
N GLY A 265 22.12 9.27 -5.96
CA GLY A 265 22.31 8.91 -4.55
C GLY A 265 22.74 7.46 -4.44
N LEU A 266 22.45 6.83 -3.30
CA LEU A 266 22.74 5.42 -3.12
C LEU A 266 21.70 4.58 -3.87
N HIS A 267 22.16 3.66 -4.71
CA HIS A 267 21.33 2.67 -5.36
C HIS A 267 21.83 1.27 -5.03
N LEU A 268 20.92 0.37 -4.67
CA LEU A 268 21.22 -1.05 -4.44
C LEU A 268 20.49 -1.87 -5.49
N HIS A 269 21.18 -2.80 -6.13
CA HIS A 269 20.55 -3.81 -6.99
C HIS A 269 20.91 -5.22 -6.56
N LEU A 270 19.95 -6.15 -6.71
CA LEU A 270 20.17 -7.56 -6.43
C LEU A 270 21.10 -8.17 -7.48
N ILE A 271 22.13 -8.88 -7.00
CA ILE A 271 23.01 -9.70 -7.83
C ILE A 271 22.42 -11.11 -7.86
N ARG A 272 22.05 -11.57 -9.06
CA ARG A 272 21.55 -12.95 -9.28
C ARG A 272 22.69 -13.95 -9.41
#